data_AF-A0A944Q5H9-F1
#
_entry.id   AF-A0A944Q5H9-F1
#
_cell.length_a   1.000
_cell.length_b   1.000
_cell.length_c   1.000
_cell.angle_alpha   90.00
_cell.angle_beta   90.00
_cell.angle_gamma   90.00
#
_symmetry.space_group_name_H-M   'P 1'
#
loop_
_entity.id
_entity.type
_entity.pdbx_description
1 polymer ?
#
loop_
_entity_poly.entity_id
_entity_poly.type
_entity_poly.pdbx_seq_one_letter_code
_entity_poly.pdbx_strand_id
1 'polypeptide(L)'
;MKLLLLPDPWWLPAILAAVLFIDAMLSIRPPKFIHDCLSGVGFPRDWWWALIGIKVLAAAGLVVGLHTEGVGLAAVTGVIAYFLMASYAHIRARFVGTAFWVNCLGMLAFSCAILPISYIG
;
A
#
# COMPACT_ATOMS: atom_id res chain seq x y z
N MET A 1 25.46 5.81 2.89
CA MET A 1 24.02 5.95 2.62
C MET A 1 23.83 7.11 1.66
N LYS A 2 23.75 6.79 0.37
CA LYS A 2 23.26 7.65 -0.70
C LYS A 2 21.80 7.28 -0.95
N LEU A 3 20.97 8.30 -1.16
CA LEU A 3 19.61 8.10 -1.61
C LEU A 3 19.63 7.85 -3.11
N LEU A 4 19.11 6.70 -3.54
CA LEU A 4 18.92 6.38 -4.96
C LEU A 4 17.57 6.92 -5.41
N LEU A 5 17.53 7.51 -6.61
CA LEU A 5 16.29 8.00 -7.21
C LEU A 5 15.61 6.94 -8.09
N LEU A 6 16.37 5.94 -8.52
CA LEU A 6 15.89 4.74 -9.20
C LEU A 6 16.06 3.54 -8.26
N PRO A 7 15.12 2.59 -8.25
CA PRO A 7 15.19 1.47 -7.34
C PRO A 7 16.25 0.45 -7.76
N ASP A 8 17.14 0.10 -6.83
CA ASP A 8 18.07 -1.03 -6.97
C ASP A 8 18.09 -1.85 -5.67
N PRO A 9 17.47 -3.05 -5.63
CA PRO A 9 16.90 -3.76 -6.77
C PRO A 9 15.47 -3.29 -7.13
N TRP A 10 15.16 -3.29 -8.43
CA TRP A 10 13.89 -2.83 -9.01
C TRP A 10 12.70 -3.79 -8.80
N TRP A 11 12.96 -5.09 -8.62
CA TRP A 11 11.92 -6.11 -8.54
C TRP A 11 11.08 -6.02 -7.27
N LEU A 12 11.63 -5.44 -6.19
CA LEU A 12 10.91 -5.24 -4.93
C LEU A 12 9.73 -4.23 -5.06
N PRO A 13 9.95 -2.99 -5.56
CA PRO A 13 8.85 -2.09 -5.91
C PRO A 13 7.87 -2.67 -6.93
N ALA A 14 8.36 -3.47 -7.89
CA ALA A 14 7.50 -4.12 -8.88
C ALA A 14 6.55 -5.15 -8.24
N ILE A 15 7.02 -5.95 -7.28
CA ILE A 15 6.18 -6.86 -6.50
C ILE A 15 5.13 -6.06 -5.71
N LEU A 16 5.54 -4.99 -5.03
CA LEU A 16 4.59 -4.14 -4.30
C LEU A 16 3.52 -3.57 -5.24
N ALA A 17 3.90 -3.12 -6.44
CA ALA A 17 2.98 -2.62 -7.44
C ALA A 17 1.96 -3.68 -7.86
N ALA A 18 2.41 -4.91 -8.15
CA ALA A 18 1.54 -6.01 -8.52
C ALA A 18 0.56 -6.36 -7.39
N VAL A 19 1.04 -6.41 -6.15
CA VAL A 19 0.21 -6.72 -4.98
C VAL A 19 -0.85 -5.65 -4.74
N LEU A 20 -0.48 -4.36 -4.81
CA LEU A 20 -1.42 -3.24 -4.68
C LEU A 20 -2.47 -3.22 -5.80
N PHE A 21 -2.06 -3.57 -7.02
CA PHE A 21 -2.97 -3.69 -8.15
C PHE A 21 -3.99 -4.81 -7.94
N ILE A 22 -3.54 -6.00 -7.51
CA ILE A 22 -4.43 -7.12 -7.18
C ILE A 22 -5.40 -6.73 -6.06
N ASP A 23 -4.89 -6.10 -5.00
CA ASP A 23 -5.71 -5.64 -3.87
C ASP A 23 -6.74 -4.58 -4.29
N ALA A 24 -6.40 -3.70 -5.24
CA ALA A 24 -7.35 -2.78 -5.86
C ALA A 24 -8.45 -3.51 -6.64
N MET A 25 -8.09 -4.52 -7.44
CA MET A 25 -9.05 -5.32 -8.21
C MET A 25 -10.01 -6.09 -7.29
N LEU A 26 -9.49 -6.69 -6.22
CA LEU A 26 -10.31 -7.35 -5.20
C LEU A 26 -11.23 -6.35 -4.47
N SER A 27 -10.83 -5.09 -4.37
CA SER A 27 -11.64 -4.03 -3.74
C SER A 27 -12.81 -3.54 -4.62
N ILE A 28 -12.80 -3.79 -5.94
CA ILE A 28 -13.92 -3.44 -6.85
C ILE A 28 -15.16 -4.28 -6.53
N ARG A 29 -14.98 -5.58 -6.29
CA ARG A 29 -16.01 -6.49 -5.79
C ARG A 29 -15.52 -7.10 -4.47
N PRO A 30 -15.64 -6.37 -3.36
CA PRO A 30 -15.01 -6.74 -2.11
C PRO A 30 -15.57 -8.08 -1.61
N PRO A 31 -14.72 -9.10 -1.43
CA PRO A 31 -15.12 -10.33 -0.75
C PRO A 31 -15.50 -10.00 0.70
N LYS A 32 -16.24 -10.90 1.35
CA LYS A 32 -16.75 -10.71 2.73
C LYS A 32 -15.67 -10.20 3.69
N PHE A 33 -14.45 -10.71 3.57
CA PHE A 33 -13.31 -10.25 4.38
C PHE A 33 -12.97 -8.76 4.24
N ILE A 34 -12.93 -8.21 3.02
CA ILE A 34 -12.65 -6.77 2.80
C ILE A 34 -13.84 -5.94 3.27
N HIS A 35 -15.05 -6.42 3.00
CA HIS A 35 -16.27 -5.78 3.48
C HIS A 35 -16.28 -5.65 5.01
N ASP A 36 -16.07 -6.77 5.71
CA ASP A 36 -16.08 -6.83 7.18
C ASP A 36 -14.92 -6.02 7.78
N CYS A 37 -13.77 -5.97 7.09
CA CYS A 37 -12.65 -5.12 7.46
C CYS A 37 -13.02 -3.62 7.41
N LEU A 38 -13.57 -3.17 6.28
CA LEU A 38 -13.96 -1.77 6.09
C LEU A 38 -15.12 -1.35 7.00
N SER A 39 -16.11 -2.23 7.18
CA SER A 39 -17.20 -2.01 8.13
C SER A 39 -16.72 -2.03 9.58
N GLY A 40 -15.76 -2.91 9.92
CA GLY A 40 -15.18 -3.02 11.25
C GLY A 40 -14.41 -1.77 11.69
N VAL A 41 -13.83 -1.02 10.75
CA VAL A 41 -13.21 0.29 11.01
C VAL A 41 -14.17 1.48 10.80
N GLY A 42 -15.44 1.23 10.46
CA GLY A 42 -16.45 2.26 10.24
C GLY A 42 -16.23 3.11 8.99
N PHE A 43 -15.55 2.58 7.96
CA PHE A 43 -15.24 3.34 6.75
C PHE A 43 -16.50 3.53 5.87
N PRO A 44 -16.87 4.78 5.51
CA PRO A 44 -18.10 5.06 4.77
C PRO A 44 -18.14 4.35 3.41
N ARG A 45 -19.26 3.70 3.09
CA ARG A 45 -19.39 2.89 1.86
C ARG A 45 -19.24 3.71 0.58
N ASP A 46 -19.71 4.95 0.58
CA ASP A 46 -19.60 5.85 -0.58
C ASP A 46 -18.15 6.23 -0.90
N TRP A 47 -17.25 6.10 0.08
CA TRP A 47 -15.84 6.43 -0.05
C TRP A 47 -14.96 5.22 -0.44
N TRP A 48 -15.54 4.03 -0.65
CA TRP A 48 -14.76 2.82 -1.00
C TRP A 48 -14.01 2.97 -2.33
N TRP A 49 -14.59 3.72 -3.27
CA TRP A 49 -13.93 4.06 -4.54
C TRP A 49 -12.61 4.81 -4.36
N ALA A 50 -12.48 5.62 -3.30
CA ALA A 50 -11.24 6.32 -2.99
C ALA A 50 -10.10 5.34 -2.68
N LEU A 51 -10.39 4.23 -1.99
CA LEU A 51 -9.39 3.20 -1.68
C LEU A 51 -8.90 2.49 -2.96
N ILE A 52 -9.80 2.21 -3.90
CA ILE A 52 -9.44 1.66 -5.21
C ILE A 52 -8.54 2.65 -5.95
N GLY A 53 -8.94 3.92 -6.01
CA GLY A 53 -8.17 4.98 -6.67
C GLY A 53 -6.76 5.13 -6.10
N ILE A 54 -6.62 5.19 -4.78
CA ILE A 54 -5.31 5.31 -4.11
C ILE A 54 -4.42 4.11 -4.43
N LYS A 55 -4.95 2.88 -4.37
CA LYS A 55 -4.17 1.66 -4.66
C LYS A 55 -3.73 1.58 -6.12
N VAL A 56 -4.61 1.94 -7.06
CA VAL A 56 -4.27 1.99 -8.49
C VAL A 56 -3.23 3.08 -8.76
N LEU A 57 -3.38 4.27 -8.18
CA LEU A 57 -2.39 5.35 -8.30
C LEU A 57 -1.03 4.94 -7.71
N ALA A 58 -1.03 4.26 -6.57
CA ALA A 58 0.19 3.73 -5.98
C ALA A 58 0.87 2.69 -6.88
N ALA A 59 0.11 1.73 -7.40
CA ALA A 59 0.62 0.73 -8.34
C ALA A 59 1.18 1.39 -9.61
N ALA A 60 0.45 2.34 -10.20
CA ALA A 60 0.89 3.09 -11.36
C ALA A 60 2.17 3.89 -11.07
N GLY A 61 2.23 4.59 -9.93
CA GLY A 61 3.40 5.36 -9.50
C GLY A 61 4.63 4.47 -9.31
N LEU A 62 4.47 3.27 -8.75
CA LEU A 62 5.56 2.31 -8.60
C LEU A 62 6.06 1.79 -9.95
N VAL A 63 5.17 1.49 -10.90
CA VAL A 63 5.53 1.05 -12.26
C VAL A 63 6.24 2.16 -13.03
N VAL A 64 5.69 3.37 -13.02
CA VAL A 64 6.33 4.55 -13.66
C VAL A 64 7.69 4.85 -12.99
N GLY A 65 7.75 4.66 -11.68
CA GLY A 65 8.95 4.83 -10.86
C GLY A 65 10.09 3.85 -11.11
N LEU A 66 9.86 2.77 -11.88
CA LEU A 66 10.94 1.89 -12.33
C LEU A 66 11.84 2.56 -13.38
N HIS A 67 11.29 3.54 -14.12
CA HIS A 67 12.00 4.23 -15.20
C HIS A 67 12.14 5.73 -14.96
N THR A 68 11.37 6.30 -14.03
CA THR A 68 11.35 7.74 -13.76
C THR A 68 11.95 8.02 -12.39
N GLU A 69 13.04 8.79 -12.36
CA GLU A 69 13.76 9.16 -11.14
C GLU A 69 12.83 9.83 -10.11
N GLY A 70 12.91 9.37 -8.86
CA GLY A 70 12.18 9.92 -7.72
C GLY A 70 10.71 9.52 -7.62
N VAL A 71 10.06 9.13 -8.72
CA VAL A 71 8.63 8.77 -8.73
C VAL A 71 8.38 7.51 -7.91
N GLY A 72 9.21 6.49 -8.04
CA GLY A 72 9.09 5.25 -7.28
C GLY A 72 9.27 5.47 -5.78
N LEU A 73 10.24 6.31 -5.41
CA LEU A 73 10.47 6.71 -4.03
C LEU A 73 9.26 7.44 -3.44
N ALA A 74 8.69 8.40 -4.18
CA ALA A 74 7.48 9.12 -3.78
C ALA A 74 6.26 8.19 -3.66
N ALA A 75 6.13 7.20 -4.55
CA ALA A 75 5.06 6.22 -4.50
C ALA A 75 5.18 5.33 -3.25
N VAL A 76 6.38 4.79 -2.95
CA VAL A 76 6.61 3.97 -1.75
C VAL A 76 6.34 4.77 -0.47
N THR A 77 6.78 6.03 -0.38
CA THR A 77 6.51 6.86 0.80
C THR A 77 5.02 7.16 0.96
N GLY A 78 4.31 7.41 -0.14
CA GLY A 78 2.84 7.55 -0.14
C GLY A 78 2.12 6.28 0.32
N VAL A 79 2.58 5.10 -0.12
CA VAL A 79 2.06 3.80 0.31
C VAL A 79 2.26 3.60 1.81
N ILE A 80 3.44 3.92 2.34
CA ILE A 80 3.72 3.86 3.79
C ILE A 80 2.78 4.78 4.56
N ALA A 81 2.64 6.04 4.12
CA ALA A 81 1.74 7.00 4.76
C ALA A 81 0.29 6.50 4.77
N TYR A 82 -0.18 5.93 3.65
CA TYR A 82 -1.50 5.32 3.54
C TYR A 82 -1.69 4.17 4.55
N PHE A 83 -0.76 3.22 4.62
CA PHE A 83 -0.88 2.08 5.52
C PHE A 83 -0.70 2.45 7.00
N LEU A 84 0.04 3.51 7.31
CA LEU A 84 0.10 4.07 8.67
C LEU A 84 -1.27 4.63 9.10
N MET A 85 -1.93 5.39 8.23
CA MET A 85 -3.27 5.91 8.50
C MET A 85 -4.32 4.79 8.59
N ALA A 86 -4.23 3.78 7.73
CA ALA A 86 -5.07 2.59 7.81
C ALA A 86 -4.84 1.85 9.14
N SER A 87 -3.57 1.70 9.56
CA SER A 87 -3.24 1.05 10.83
C SER A 87 -3.80 1.81 12.03
N TYR A 88 -3.70 3.13 12.01
CA TYR A 88 -4.32 3.99 13.03
C TYR A 88 -5.85 3.80 13.08
N ALA A 89 -6.53 3.74 11.94
CA ALA A 89 -7.97 3.51 11.89
C ALA A 89 -8.37 2.16 12.52
N HIS A 90 -7.61 1.10 12.23
CA HIS A 90 -7.79 -0.23 12.82
C HIS A 90 -7.62 -0.24 14.34
N ILE A 91 -6.55 0.38 14.84
CA ILE A 91 -6.26 0.47 16.28
C ILE A 91 -7.35 1.29 16.98
N ARG A 92 -7.76 2.43 16.38
CA ARG A 92 -8.82 3.29 16.92
C ARG A 92 -10.16 2.56 17.02
N ALA A 93 -10.51 1.77 16.02
CA ALA A 93 -11.72 0.96 16.01
C ALA A 93 -11.63 -0.31 16.87
N ARG A 94 -10.46 -0.60 17.45
CA ARG A 94 -10.15 -1.87 18.14
C ARG A 94 -10.41 -3.11 17.28
N PHE A 95 -10.36 -2.94 15.96
CA PHE A 95 -10.59 -4.01 14.98
C PHE A 95 -9.25 -4.52 14.46
N VAL A 96 -8.58 -5.35 15.26
CA VAL A 96 -7.21 -5.83 15.03
C VAL A 96 -7.15 -7.33 14.71
N GLY A 97 -8.08 -7.81 13.89
CA GLY A 97 -8.14 -9.20 13.44
C GLY A 97 -7.11 -9.54 12.34
N THR A 98 -7.30 -10.68 11.69
CA THR A 98 -6.39 -11.18 10.63
C THR A 98 -6.23 -10.20 9.47
N ALA A 99 -7.28 -9.42 9.14
CA ALA A 99 -7.22 -8.36 8.13
C ALA A 99 -6.21 -7.27 8.44
N PHE A 100 -6.15 -6.85 9.70
CA PHE A 100 -5.19 -5.85 10.16
C PHE A 100 -3.75 -6.39 10.07
N TRP A 101 -3.53 -7.63 10.51
CA TRP A 101 -2.19 -8.22 10.52
C TRP A 101 -1.65 -8.54 9.12
N VAL A 102 -2.42 -9.27 8.31
CA VAL A 102 -1.94 -9.78 7.02
C VAL A 102 -1.97 -8.71 5.95
N ASN A 103 -3.05 -7.93 5.86
CA ASN A 103 -3.19 -6.93 4.80
C ASN A 103 -2.55 -5.61 5.22
N CYS A 104 -2.91 -5.04 6.38
CA CYS A 104 -2.43 -3.70 6.75
C CYS A 104 -0.97 -3.70 7.21
N LEU A 105 -0.63 -4.47 8.25
CA LEU A 105 0.74 -4.52 8.80
C LEU A 105 1.71 -5.23 7.86
N GLY A 106 1.27 -6.30 7.18
CA GLY A 106 2.09 -6.99 6.17
C GLY A 106 2.55 -6.06 5.05
N MET A 107 1.62 -5.29 4.47
CA MET A 107 1.96 -4.33 3.40
C MET A 107 2.76 -3.15 3.92
N LEU A 108 2.47 -2.66 5.13
CA LEU A 108 3.27 -1.61 5.76
C LEU A 108 4.72 -2.06 5.98
N ALA A 109 4.92 -3.24 6.56
CA ALA A 109 6.25 -3.79 6.83
C ALA A 109 7.02 -4.00 5.52
N PHE A 110 6.36 -4.56 4.50
CA PHE A 110 6.97 -4.75 3.19
C PHE A 110 7.35 -3.41 2.54
N SER A 111 6.46 -2.42 2.57
CA SER A 111 6.74 -1.08 2.02
C SER A 111 7.89 -0.37 2.76
N CYS A 112 7.93 -0.48 4.09
CA CYS A 112 9.02 0.05 4.91
C CYS A 112 10.36 -0.65 4.62
N ALA A 113 10.36 -1.94 4.29
CA ALA A 113 11.57 -2.67 3.92
C ALA A 113 12.10 -2.25 2.54
N ILE A 114 11.22 -1.88 1.60
CA ILE A 114 11.62 -1.44 0.25
C ILE A 114 12.45 -0.15 0.29
N LEU A 115 12.16 0.79 1.20
CA LEU A 115 12.94 2.03 1.30
C LEU A 115 14.45 1.78 1.51
N PRO A 116 14.90 1.11 2.59
CA PRO A 116 16.31 0.86 2.80
C PRO A 116 16.92 -0.14 1.83
N ILE A 117 16.14 -1.07 1.27
CA ILE A 117 16.69 -2.11 0.39
C ILE A 117 16.83 -1.63 -1.05
N SER A 118 15.85 -0.89 -1.57
CA SER A 118 15.82 -0.46 -2.98
C SER A 118 16.27 0.99 -3.20
N TYR A 119 16.22 1.85 -2.18
CA TYR A 119 16.46 3.29 -2.36
C TYR A 119 17.58 3.85 -1.49
N ILE A 120 18.22 3.04 -0.65
CA ILE A 120 19.35 3.46 0.19
C ILE A 120 20.56 2.57 -0.14
N GLY A 121 21.60 3.16 -0.73
CA GLY A 121 22.86 2.50 -1.10
C GLY A 121 24.12 3.12 -0.52
#